data_AF-A0A226EFN9-F1
#
_entry.id   AF-A0A226EFN9-F1
#
_cell.length_a   1.000
_cell.length_b   1.000
_cell.length_c   1.000
_cell.angle_alpha   90.00
_cell.angle_beta   90.00
_cell.angle_gamma   90.00
#
_symmetry.space_group_name_H-M   'P 1'
#
loop_
_entity.id
_entity.type
_entity.pdbx_description
1 polymer ?
#
loop_
_entity_poly.entity_id
_entity_poly.type
_entity_poly.pdbx_seq_one_letter_code
_entity_poly.pdbx_strand_id
1 'polypeptide(L)'
;MPRGKYVNHKGRGRSFTSAEELAREQKDMQNKKNAKARRPKKAEGEESDSEEESDSSDVDTTTTTQPKVIPEGGGEGGGGSESEESSEDENRKSKGVEGLIEIENPNRRVVKQKKLSQLEDTSGGPSSSTPSAAGGATSSAPELSRREREAIEKQKAKERYQKLHAEGKTEEARKDLARLAIIRKQREEAAAKRAEEATQKEALKQTKQTETAKALGKK
;
A
#
# COMPACT_ATOMS: atom_id res chain seq x y z
N MET A 1 -50.75 3.28 22.46
CA MET A 1 -50.81 3.69 21.04
C MET A 1 -49.85 2.83 20.25
N PRO A 2 -50.30 2.14 19.18
CA PRO A 2 -49.42 1.30 18.37
C PRO A 2 -48.43 2.19 17.61
N ARG A 3 -47.13 1.96 17.78
CA ARG A 3 -46.11 2.67 17.00
C ARG A 3 -46.10 2.07 15.60
N GLY A 4 -46.22 2.92 14.57
CA GLY A 4 -46.35 2.50 13.18
C GLY A 4 -45.20 1.59 12.71
N LYS A 5 -45.45 0.80 11.66
CA LYS A 5 -44.54 -0.20 11.07
C LYS A 5 -43.14 0.29 10.68
N TYR A 6 -42.90 1.61 10.68
CA TYR A 6 -41.64 2.19 10.24
C TYR A 6 -40.90 2.86 11.40
N VAL A 7 -39.60 2.59 11.45
CA VAL A 7 -38.70 3.21 12.42
C VAL A 7 -38.49 4.67 12.01
N ASN A 8 -38.94 5.60 12.86
CA ASN A 8 -38.71 7.03 12.65
C ASN A 8 -37.24 7.35 12.93
N HIS A 9 -36.46 7.60 11.87
CA HIS A 9 -35.05 8.00 11.97
C HIS A 9 -34.86 9.50 12.26
N LYS A 10 -35.95 10.27 12.35
CA LYS A 10 -35.89 11.72 12.62
C LYS A 10 -35.49 11.97 14.07
N GLY A 11 -34.34 12.62 14.28
CA GLY A 11 -33.80 12.92 15.61
C GLY A 11 -32.88 11.84 16.19
N ARG A 12 -32.67 10.72 15.48
CA ARG A 12 -31.67 9.72 15.87
C ARG A 12 -30.29 10.15 15.35
N GLY A 13 -29.27 10.09 16.19
CA GLY A 13 -27.89 10.41 15.79
C GLY A 13 -27.48 9.59 14.57
N ARG A 14 -26.85 10.23 13.59
CA ARG A 14 -26.28 9.55 12.42
C ARG A 14 -25.03 8.81 12.88
N SER A 15 -25.10 7.49 12.98
CA SER A 15 -23.91 6.65 13.14
C SER A 15 -23.33 6.38 11.76
N PHE A 16 -22.08 6.77 11.56
CA PHE A 16 -21.29 6.24 10.45
C PHE A 16 -20.76 4.87 10.85
N THR A 17 -20.86 3.88 9.97
CA THR A 17 -20.17 2.62 10.16
C THR A 17 -18.68 2.90 10.31
N SER A 18 -18.06 2.35 11.35
CA SER A 18 -16.64 2.56 11.59
C SER A 18 -15.83 1.89 10.47
N ALA A 19 -14.65 2.44 10.15
CA ALA A 19 -13.78 1.86 9.12
C ALA A 19 -13.41 0.39 9.42
N GLU A 20 -13.33 0.03 10.70
CA GLU A 20 -13.07 -1.34 11.14
C GLU A 20 -14.27 -2.26 10.86
N GLU A 21 -15.50 -1.78 11.07
CA GLU A 21 -16.73 -2.52 10.82
C GLU A 21 -16.95 -2.77 9.32
N LEU A 22 -16.69 -1.76 8.49
CA LEU A 22 -16.70 -1.91 7.02
C LEU A 22 -15.65 -2.92 6.54
N ALA A 23 -14.46 -2.92 7.15
CA ALA A 23 -13.41 -3.88 6.81
C ALA A 23 -13.78 -5.32 7.22
N ARG A 24 -14.43 -5.50 8.38
CA ARG A 24 -14.95 -6.79 8.83
C ARG A 24 -16.04 -7.30 7.88
N GLU A 25 -17.00 -6.44 7.53
CA GLU A 25 -18.09 -6.81 6.60
C GLU A 25 -17.55 -7.21 5.21
N GLN A 26 -16.54 -6.49 4.70
CA GLN A 26 -15.89 -6.85 3.45
C GLN A 26 -15.14 -8.18 3.55
N LYS A 27 -14.44 -8.44 4.65
CA LYS A 27 -13.74 -9.70 4.90
C LYS A 27 -14.71 -10.86 5.01
N ASP A 28 -15.84 -10.68 5.68
CA ASP A 28 -16.89 -11.70 5.82
C ASP A 28 -17.59 -11.99 4.49
N MET A 29 -17.87 -10.94 3.70
CA MET A 29 -18.35 -11.12 2.33
C MET A 29 -17.35 -11.89 1.46
N GLN A 30 -16.05 -11.60 1.58
CA GLN A 30 -15.00 -12.27 0.82
C GLN A 30 -14.84 -13.73 1.26
N ASN A 31 -14.91 -14.00 2.56
CA ASN A 31 -14.93 -15.34 3.12
C ASN A 31 -16.17 -16.13 2.65
N LYS A 32 -17.36 -15.52 2.62
CA LYS A 32 -18.59 -16.16 2.15
C LYS A 32 -18.54 -16.45 0.65
N LYS A 33 -17.96 -15.55 -0.16
CA LYS A 33 -17.70 -15.78 -1.59
C LYS A 33 -16.71 -16.91 -1.81
N ASN A 34 -15.60 -16.93 -1.07
CA ASN A 34 -14.61 -17.99 -1.14
C ASN A 34 -15.18 -19.35 -0.68
N ALA A 35 -15.99 -19.36 0.38
CA ALA A 35 -16.69 -20.55 0.84
C ALA A 35 -17.65 -21.07 -0.24
N LYS A 36 -18.45 -20.19 -0.85
CA LYS A 36 -19.38 -20.56 -1.94
C LYS A 36 -18.64 -21.09 -3.17
N ALA A 37 -17.48 -20.54 -3.51
CA ALA A 37 -16.65 -21.00 -4.62
C ALA A 37 -15.99 -22.37 -4.36
N ARG A 38 -15.75 -22.73 -3.09
CA ARG A 38 -15.15 -24.02 -2.68
C ARG A 38 -16.19 -25.12 -2.47
N ARG A 39 -17.50 -24.81 -2.52
CA ARG A 39 -18.55 -25.84 -2.44
C ARG A 39 -18.60 -26.64 -3.75
N PRO A 40 -18.43 -27.97 -3.71
CA PRO A 40 -18.52 -28.80 -4.92
C PRO A 40 -19.95 -28.77 -5.50
N LYS A 41 -20.04 -28.67 -6.83
CA LYS A 41 -21.25 -28.56 -7.69
C LYS A 41 -22.29 -29.69 -7.57
N LYS A 42 -22.22 -30.55 -6.55
CA LYS A 42 -23.14 -31.69 -6.37
C LYS A 42 -24.31 -31.40 -5.41
N ALA A 43 -24.41 -30.18 -4.90
CA ALA A 43 -25.49 -29.71 -4.03
C ALA A 43 -26.21 -28.48 -4.62
N GLU A 44 -26.22 -28.34 -5.95
CA GLU A 44 -27.06 -27.36 -6.67
C GLU A 44 -28.34 -28.07 -7.09
N GLY A 45 -29.17 -28.36 -6.09
CA GLY A 45 -30.41 -29.09 -6.25
C GLY A 45 -31.10 -29.13 -4.91
N GLU A 46 -31.35 -27.96 -4.33
CA GLU A 46 -32.45 -27.71 -3.40
C GLU A 46 -32.51 -26.21 -3.12
N GLU A 47 -33.59 -25.65 -3.60
CA GLU A 47 -34.05 -24.30 -3.38
C GLU A 47 -34.67 -24.25 -1.99
N SER A 48 -34.24 -23.30 -1.16
CA SER A 48 -34.97 -22.93 0.05
C SER A 48 -34.72 -21.46 0.35
N ASP A 49 -35.66 -20.66 -0.16
CA ASP A 49 -36.24 -19.54 0.57
C ASP A 49 -36.59 -19.99 2.00
N SER A 50 -36.14 -19.26 3.00
CA SER A 50 -36.61 -19.41 4.38
C SER A 50 -36.32 -18.12 5.15
N GLU A 51 -37.38 -17.36 5.39
CA GLU A 51 -37.51 -16.42 6.50
C GLU A 51 -37.57 -17.17 7.86
N GLU A 52 -37.71 -16.39 8.94
CA GLU A 52 -37.80 -16.71 10.39
C GLU A 52 -36.44 -16.58 11.14
N GLU A 53 -36.18 -15.57 11.98
CA GLU A 53 -36.78 -15.11 13.26
C GLU A 53 -36.45 -15.96 14.50
N SER A 54 -36.11 -15.25 15.59
CA SER A 54 -36.09 -15.65 17.02
C SER A 54 -35.05 -16.73 17.46
N ASP A 55 -34.52 -16.79 18.69
CA ASP A 55 -34.71 -16.06 19.95
C ASP A 55 -33.57 -16.43 20.93
N SER A 56 -33.23 -15.49 21.82
CA SER A 56 -32.84 -15.58 23.25
C SER A 56 -31.81 -16.56 23.86
N SER A 57 -31.19 -16.01 24.92
CA SER A 57 -30.65 -16.60 26.16
C SER A 57 -29.12 -16.73 26.24
N ASP A 58 -28.40 -16.42 27.31
CA ASP A 58 -28.60 -15.68 28.58
C ASP A 58 -27.17 -15.55 29.22
N VAL A 59 -27.05 -14.88 30.38
CA VAL A 59 -25.90 -14.80 31.33
C VAL A 59 -24.62 -14.02 30.92
N ASP A 60 -24.00 -13.16 31.74
CA ASP A 60 -24.12 -12.91 33.18
C ASP A 60 -23.71 -11.46 33.55
N THR A 61 -24.33 -10.95 34.61
CA THR A 61 -24.12 -9.63 35.22
C THR A 61 -23.41 -9.78 36.55
N THR A 62 -22.19 -9.27 36.70
CA THR A 62 -21.64 -8.75 37.97
C THR A 62 -20.53 -7.73 37.63
N THR A 63 -20.16 -6.66 38.35
CA THR A 63 -20.70 -5.83 39.43
C THR A 63 -19.64 -4.71 39.62
N THR A 64 -20.07 -3.46 39.90
CA THR A 64 -19.36 -2.45 40.74
C THR A 64 -18.30 -1.48 40.13
N THR A 65 -18.77 -0.24 39.87
CA THR A 65 -18.28 1.09 40.37
C THR A 65 -16.77 1.46 40.28
N GLN A 66 -16.26 2.64 39.90
CA GLN A 66 -16.69 4.06 39.93
C GLN A 66 -15.74 4.92 39.02
N PRO A 67 -15.99 6.23 38.81
CA PRO A 67 -15.53 7.05 37.69
C PRO A 67 -14.43 8.07 38.03
N LYS A 68 -13.65 8.57 37.04
CA LYS A 68 -13.17 9.97 37.02
C LYS A 68 -12.44 10.42 35.73
N VAL A 69 -12.97 11.49 35.15
CA VAL A 69 -12.38 12.69 34.49
C VAL A 69 -11.47 12.61 33.24
N ILE A 70 -11.90 13.43 32.27
CA ILE A 70 -11.27 14.04 31.07
C ILE A 70 -10.19 15.07 31.49
N PRO A 71 -9.20 15.49 30.65
CA PRO A 71 -9.39 16.36 29.45
C PRO A 71 -8.60 15.87 28.20
N GLU A 72 -9.14 15.96 26.97
CA GLU A 72 -8.96 17.05 25.98
C GLU A 72 -7.51 17.34 25.56
N GLY A 73 -7.20 17.19 24.25
CA GLY A 73 -6.11 17.94 23.62
C GLY A 73 -5.35 17.26 22.46
N GLY A 74 -5.81 17.50 21.22
CA GLY A 74 -4.99 18.13 20.17
C GLY A 74 -4.04 17.31 19.27
N GLY A 75 -4.17 17.55 17.95
CA GLY A 75 -3.07 17.61 16.96
C GLY A 75 -2.63 16.28 16.35
N GLU A 76 -2.91 16.00 15.06
CA GLU A 76 -2.16 16.41 13.86
C GLU A 76 -0.91 15.57 13.55
N GLY A 77 -0.77 15.23 12.26
CA GLY A 77 0.49 14.85 11.59
C GLY A 77 0.92 13.41 11.85
N GLY A 78 1.13 12.54 10.87
CA GLY A 78 1.84 12.80 9.62
C GLY A 78 3.21 12.15 9.70
N GLY A 79 3.54 11.33 8.70
CA GLY A 79 4.93 10.95 8.43
C GLY A 79 5.28 9.52 8.81
N GLY A 80 5.19 8.63 7.81
CA GLY A 80 6.14 7.55 7.72
C GLY A 80 7.55 8.14 7.60
N SER A 81 8.49 7.55 8.32
CA SER A 81 9.90 7.64 7.97
C SER A 81 10.55 6.37 8.44
N GLU A 82 10.68 5.47 7.46
CA GLU A 82 11.70 4.44 7.39
C GLU A 82 13.01 4.95 8.01
N SER A 83 13.56 4.16 8.94
CA SER A 83 14.80 4.44 9.65
C SER A 83 15.98 4.14 8.73
N GLU A 84 16.35 5.12 7.90
CA GLU A 84 17.69 5.19 7.31
C GLU A 84 18.63 5.79 8.38
N GLU A 85 19.45 4.93 9.00
CA GLU A 85 20.53 5.31 9.91
C GLU A 85 21.64 6.02 9.11
N SER A 86 21.41 7.28 8.76
CA SER A 86 22.44 8.20 8.24
C SER A 86 23.08 8.88 9.45
N SER A 87 24.23 8.37 9.88
CA SER A 87 25.05 8.94 10.95
C SER A 87 25.75 10.22 10.47
N GLU A 88 24.98 11.28 10.29
CA GLU A 88 25.46 12.64 10.14
C GLU A 88 24.84 13.50 11.24
N ASP A 89 25.61 13.78 12.29
CA ASP A 89 25.69 15.09 12.93
C ASP A 89 26.55 15.02 14.20
N GLU A 90 27.80 15.49 14.13
CA GLU A 90 28.52 15.93 15.33
C GLU A 90 28.07 17.36 15.77
N ASN A 91 27.05 17.93 15.12
CA ASN A 91 26.53 19.28 15.42
C ASN A 91 25.03 19.30 15.79
N ARG A 92 24.39 18.13 15.96
CA ARG A 92 23.08 18.06 16.61
C ARG A 92 23.29 18.20 18.11
N LYS A 93 22.62 19.18 18.71
CA LYS A 93 22.49 19.24 20.17
C LYS A 93 21.97 17.87 20.62
N SER A 94 22.74 17.17 21.45
CA SER A 94 22.34 15.89 22.04
C SER A 94 20.95 16.07 22.66
N LYS A 95 19.99 15.23 22.25
CA LYS A 95 18.62 15.36 22.73
C LYS A 95 18.54 14.72 24.12
N GLY A 96 18.09 15.50 25.11
CA GLY A 96 17.91 14.98 26.47
C GLY A 96 19.23 14.59 27.15
N VAL A 97 19.26 13.40 27.76
CA VAL A 97 20.34 12.93 28.65
C VAL A 97 21.52 12.30 27.89
N GLU A 98 21.38 12.11 26.57
CA GLU A 98 22.38 11.43 25.72
C GLU A 98 23.77 12.11 25.71
N GLY A 99 23.84 13.40 26.02
CA GLY A 99 25.10 14.15 26.11
C GLY A 99 25.67 14.27 27.53
N LEU A 100 24.93 13.83 28.56
CA LEU A 100 25.32 13.99 29.96
C LEU A 100 26.01 12.75 30.55
N ILE A 101 25.90 11.60 29.87
CA ILE A 101 26.49 10.33 30.31
C ILE A 101 27.67 10.01 29.39
N GLU A 102 28.87 9.95 29.97
CA GLU A 102 30.07 9.51 29.29
C GLU A 102 30.00 7.99 29.06
N ILE A 103 29.93 7.58 27.80
CA ILE A 103 29.84 6.16 27.43
C ILE A 103 31.25 5.61 27.29
N GLU A 104 31.83 5.14 28.38
CA GLU A 104 33.11 4.43 28.43
C GLU A 104 32.95 2.94 28.08
N ASN A 105 32.51 2.66 26.85
CA ASN A 105 32.43 1.28 26.37
C ASN A 105 33.70 0.94 25.56
N PRO A 106 34.59 0.06 26.05
CA PRO A 106 35.86 -0.25 25.39
C PRO A 106 35.71 -0.93 24.01
N ASN A 107 34.53 -1.48 23.71
CA ASN A 107 34.21 -2.04 22.40
C ASN A 107 33.45 -1.07 21.48
N ARG A 108 33.22 0.18 21.92
CA ARG A 108 32.50 1.16 21.11
C ARG A 108 33.42 1.71 20.02
N ARG A 109 33.10 1.41 18.77
CA ARG A 109 33.82 1.91 17.61
C ARG A 109 33.53 3.41 17.44
N VAL A 110 34.46 4.26 17.85
CA VAL A 110 34.39 5.71 17.61
C VAL A 110 34.77 5.98 16.16
N VAL A 111 33.79 6.31 15.32
CA VAL A 111 34.03 6.66 13.92
C VAL A 111 34.49 8.11 13.83
N LYS A 112 35.82 8.31 13.85
CA LYS A 112 36.40 9.64 13.59
C LYS A 112 36.39 9.88 12.08
N GLN A 113 35.71 10.93 11.64
CA GLN A 113 35.68 11.32 10.23
C GLN A 113 37.10 11.69 9.77
N LYS A 114 37.70 10.86 8.91
CA LYS A 114 38.97 11.18 8.26
C LYS A 114 38.68 12.09 7.07
N LYS A 115 39.50 13.13 6.89
CA LYS A 115 39.36 14.07 5.77
C LYS A 115 39.55 13.32 4.46
N LEU A 116 38.68 13.59 3.47
CA LEU A 116 38.64 12.94 2.17
C LEU A 116 40.00 12.88 1.46
N SER A 117 40.85 13.88 1.68
CA SER A 117 42.22 13.94 1.14
C SER A 117 43.17 12.86 1.66
N GLN A 118 42.89 12.21 2.79
CA GLN A 118 43.71 11.09 3.30
C GLN A 118 43.21 9.71 2.82
N LEU A 119 42.02 9.62 2.24
CA LEU A 119 41.53 8.35 1.68
C LEU A 119 42.12 8.07 0.30
N GLU A 120 42.40 9.10 -0.51
CA GLU A 120 42.94 8.94 -1.86
C GLU A 120 44.34 8.29 -1.87
N ASP A 121 45.16 8.51 -0.82
CA ASP A 121 46.50 7.94 -0.73
C ASP A 121 46.55 6.45 -0.31
N THR A 122 45.45 5.91 0.25
CA THR A 122 45.41 4.53 0.79
C THR A 122 44.55 3.57 -0.01
N SER A 123 43.70 4.08 -0.91
CA SER A 123 43.02 3.28 -1.91
C SER A 123 43.77 3.36 -3.23
N GLY A 124 44.73 2.45 -3.43
CA GLY A 124 45.32 2.17 -4.73
C GLY A 124 44.24 1.69 -5.72
N GLY A 125 43.53 2.63 -6.32
CA GLY A 125 42.67 2.47 -7.49
C GLY A 125 43.32 3.18 -8.69
N PRO A 126 43.25 2.61 -9.90
CA PRO A 126 44.12 3.00 -10.99
C PRO A 126 43.71 4.36 -11.58
N SER A 127 44.42 5.40 -11.17
CA SER A 127 44.57 6.60 -12.00
C SER A 127 45.65 6.30 -13.05
N SER A 128 45.23 5.97 -14.27
CA SER A 128 46.06 6.25 -15.46
C SER A 128 45.19 6.25 -16.71
N SER A 129 44.65 7.42 -16.99
CA SER A 129 44.55 7.94 -18.34
C SER A 129 45.93 7.85 -19.04
N THR A 130 46.18 6.79 -19.81
CA THR A 130 47.06 6.73 -21.00
C THR A 130 47.12 5.29 -21.54
N PRO A 131 46.72 5.00 -22.78
CA PRO A 131 47.01 3.72 -23.41
C PRO A 131 48.42 3.81 -24.03
N SER A 132 49.44 3.33 -23.33
CA SER A 132 50.74 3.09 -23.96
C SER A 132 50.88 1.60 -24.29
N ALA A 133 51.11 1.36 -25.57
CA ALA A 133 51.33 0.07 -26.17
C ALA A 133 52.59 -0.64 -25.64
N ALA A 134 52.58 -1.96 -25.86
CA ALA A 134 53.70 -2.91 -25.85
C ALA A 134 54.19 -3.45 -24.50
N GLY A 135 53.93 -4.74 -24.27
CA GLY A 135 54.62 -5.54 -23.24
C GLY A 135 53.76 -6.69 -22.73
N GLY A 136 53.86 -7.85 -23.37
CA GLY A 136 53.16 -9.06 -22.92
C GLY A 136 53.57 -9.46 -21.50
N ALA A 137 52.58 -9.58 -20.62
CA ALA A 137 52.67 -10.27 -19.34
C ALA A 137 51.35 -11.01 -19.10
N THR A 138 51.28 -12.23 -19.63
CA THR A 138 50.34 -13.26 -19.20
C THR A 138 50.75 -13.74 -17.82
N SER A 139 50.27 -13.10 -16.76
CA SER A 139 50.39 -13.63 -15.39
C SER A 139 49.27 -13.10 -14.53
N SER A 140 48.17 -13.86 -14.57
CA SER A 140 47.09 -13.94 -13.57
C SER A 140 46.68 -12.61 -12.94
N ALA A 141 45.66 -11.95 -13.52
CA ALA A 141 44.74 -11.18 -12.70
C ALA A 141 44.37 -12.05 -11.48
N PRO A 142 44.40 -11.51 -10.24
CA PRO A 142 44.19 -12.30 -9.04
C PRO A 142 42.90 -13.10 -9.24
N GLU A 143 43.05 -14.42 -9.31
CA GLU A 143 41.93 -15.31 -9.50
C GLU A 143 41.03 -15.14 -8.29
N LEU A 144 39.96 -14.35 -8.45
CA LEU A 144 38.95 -14.15 -7.42
C LEU A 144 38.67 -15.49 -6.78
N SER A 145 38.79 -15.54 -5.47
CA SER A 145 38.58 -16.76 -4.70
C SER A 145 37.28 -17.39 -5.17
N ARG A 146 37.20 -18.73 -5.25
CA ARG A 146 35.98 -19.44 -5.66
C ARG A 146 34.73 -18.86 -4.98
N ARG A 147 34.89 -18.46 -3.72
CA ARG A 147 33.87 -17.80 -2.90
C ARG A 147 33.48 -16.40 -3.40
N GLU A 148 34.44 -15.61 -3.86
CA GLU A 148 34.23 -14.27 -4.42
C GLU A 148 33.56 -14.35 -5.80
N ARG A 149 33.94 -15.32 -6.64
CA ARG A 149 33.29 -15.56 -7.94
C ARG A 149 31.81 -15.91 -7.75
N GLU A 150 31.50 -16.84 -6.85
CA GLU A 150 30.12 -17.22 -6.53
C GLU A 150 29.33 -16.05 -5.92
N ALA A 151 29.96 -15.21 -5.09
CA ALA A 151 29.32 -14.02 -4.53
C ALA A 151 28.96 -12.98 -5.61
N ILE A 152 29.88 -12.71 -6.54
CA ILE A 152 29.67 -11.78 -7.66
C ILE A 152 28.61 -12.32 -8.62
N GLU A 153 28.62 -13.62 -8.93
CA GLU A 153 27.59 -14.23 -9.76
C GLU A 153 26.20 -14.17 -9.11
N LYS A 154 26.12 -14.41 -7.79
CA LYS A 154 24.87 -14.28 -7.03
C LYS A 154 24.36 -12.84 -7.03
N GLN A 155 25.25 -11.84 -6.92
CA GLN A 155 24.89 -10.43 -7.05
C GLN A 155 24.38 -10.12 -8.47
N LYS A 156 25.13 -10.50 -9.50
CA LYS A 156 24.72 -10.32 -10.91
C LYS A 156 23.39 -11.00 -11.23
N ALA A 157 23.14 -12.19 -10.69
CA ALA A 157 21.88 -12.90 -10.88
C ALA A 157 20.70 -12.15 -10.23
N LYS A 158 20.89 -11.61 -9.03
CA LYS A 158 19.89 -10.77 -8.36
C LYS A 158 19.63 -9.48 -9.13
N GLU A 159 20.67 -8.79 -9.56
CA GLU A 159 20.55 -7.57 -10.38
C GLU A 159 19.82 -7.86 -11.69
N ARG A 160 20.16 -8.96 -12.37
CA ARG A 160 19.46 -9.40 -13.58
C ARG A 160 17.98 -9.67 -13.29
N TYR A 161 17.66 -10.37 -12.19
CA TYR A 161 16.28 -10.63 -11.80
C TYR A 161 15.52 -9.32 -11.55
N GLN A 162 16.09 -8.42 -10.76
CA GLN A 162 15.52 -7.09 -10.48
C GLN A 162 15.31 -6.30 -11.77
N LYS A 163 16.29 -6.30 -12.67
CA LYS A 163 16.18 -5.65 -13.99
C LYS A 163 15.06 -6.24 -14.83
N LEU A 164 14.96 -7.56 -14.93
CA LEU A 164 13.87 -8.23 -15.64
C LEU A 164 12.50 -8.00 -14.99
N HIS A 165 12.45 -7.89 -13.66
CA HIS A 165 11.22 -7.59 -12.93
C HIS A 165 10.78 -6.15 -13.19
N ALA A 166 11.70 -5.19 -13.13
CA ALA A 166 11.45 -3.79 -13.48
C ALA A 166 11.02 -3.62 -14.95
N GLU A 167 11.60 -4.40 -15.87
CA GLU A 167 11.20 -4.46 -17.28
C GLU A 167 9.82 -5.14 -17.48
N GLY A 168 9.21 -5.70 -16.43
CA GLY A 168 7.93 -6.39 -16.54
C GLY A 168 8.02 -7.77 -17.20
N LYS A 169 9.20 -8.37 -17.30
CA LYS A 169 9.43 -9.63 -18.01
C LYS A 169 9.30 -10.86 -17.10
N THR A 170 9.42 -10.72 -15.78
CA THR A 170 9.14 -11.80 -14.83
C THR A 170 7.65 -12.12 -14.81
N GLU A 171 7.29 -13.37 -14.50
CA GLU A 171 5.88 -13.79 -14.45
C GLU A 171 5.07 -12.98 -13.43
N GLU A 172 5.69 -12.62 -12.30
CA GLU A 172 5.09 -11.77 -11.27
C GLU A 172 4.74 -10.39 -11.83
N ALA A 173 5.72 -9.69 -12.42
CA ALA A 173 5.49 -8.36 -12.96
C ALA A 173 4.51 -8.38 -14.15
N ARG A 174 4.52 -9.43 -14.98
CA ARG A 174 3.50 -9.62 -16.03
C ARG A 174 2.09 -9.75 -15.46
N LYS A 175 1.91 -10.50 -14.37
CA LYS A 175 0.61 -10.65 -13.70
C LYS A 175 0.14 -9.31 -13.13
N ASP A 176 1.02 -8.55 -12.50
CA ASP A 176 0.69 -7.23 -11.96
C ASP A 176 0.33 -6.24 -13.08
N LEU A 177 1.10 -6.22 -14.17
CA LEU A 177 0.76 -5.41 -15.36
C LEU A 177 -0.58 -5.84 -15.98
N ALA A 178 -0.86 -7.14 -16.07
CA ALA A 178 -2.13 -7.65 -16.57
C ALA A 178 -3.29 -7.22 -15.67
N ARG A 179 -3.13 -7.29 -14.34
CA ARG A 179 -4.12 -6.82 -13.37
C ARG A 179 -4.37 -5.31 -13.52
N LEU A 180 -3.32 -4.52 -13.66
CA LEU A 180 -3.43 -3.08 -13.90
C LEU A 180 -4.12 -2.78 -15.25
N ALA A 181 -3.83 -3.55 -16.30
CA ALA A 181 -4.48 -3.40 -17.59
C ALA A 181 -5.99 -3.68 -17.52
N ILE A 182 -6.42 -4.69 -16.75
CA ILE A 182 -7.86 -4.96 -16.51
C ILE A 182 -8.52 -3.76 -15.82
N ILE A 183 -7.88 -3.19 -14.79
CA ILE A 183 -8.42 -2.02 -14.09
C ILE A 183 -8.50 -0.80 -15.02
N ARG A 184 -7.48 -0.56 -15.84
CA ARG A 184 -7.49 0.53 -16.83
C ARG A 184 -8.66 0.35 -17.81
N LYS A 185 -8.83 -0.84 -18.38
CA LYS A 185 -9.97 -1.16 -19.26
C LYS A 185 -11.31 -0.93 -18.57
N GLN A 186 -11.49 -1.40 -17.35
CA GLN A 186 -12.73 -1.18 -16.60
C GLN A 186 -13.02 0.31 -16.35
N ARG A 187 -11.98 1.10 -16.06
CA ARG A 187 -12.12 2.55 -15.88
C ARG A 187 -12.46 3.26 -17.19
N GLU A 188 -11.79 2.90 -18.27
CA GLU A 188 -12.05 3.43 -19.61
C GLU A 188 -13.46 3.06 -20.09
N GLU A 189 -13.88 1.81 -19.94
CA GLU A 189 -15.24 1.36 -20.27
C GLU A 189 -16.30 2.05 -19.40
N ALA A 190 -16.06 2.25 -18.10
CA ALA A 190 -16.98 2.97 -17.24
C ALA A 190 -17.06 4.47 -17.59
N ALA A 191 -15.94 5.08 -17.99
CA ALA A 191 -15.90 6.46 -18.45
C ALA A 191 -16.63 6.61 -19.80
N ALA A 192 -16.39 5.68 -20.74
CA ALA A 192 -17.09 5.63 -22.02
C ALA A 192 -18.60 5.45 -21.84
N LYS A 193 -19.04 4.49 -21.01
CA LYS A 193 -20.46 4.30 -20.68
C LYS A 193 -21.08 5.55 -20.06
N ARG A 194 -20.38 6.22 -19.14
CA ARG A 194 -20.87 7.48 -18.55
C ARG A 194 -20.98 8.60 -19.59
N ALA A 195 -20.03 8.69 -20.52
CA ALA A 195 -20.06 9.68 -21.60
C ALA A 195 -21.20 9.40 -22.59
N GLU A 196 -21.40 8.14 -22.99
CA GLU A 196 -22.50 7.72 -23.86
C GLU A 196 -23.87 7.96 -23.22
N GLU A 197 -24.03 7.65 -21.93
CA GLU A 197 -25.27 7.98 -21.23
C GLU A 197 -25.50 9.48 -21.12
N ALA A 198 -24.44 10.28 -20.95
CA ALA A 198 -24.55 11.74 -20.90
C ALA A 198 -24.99 12.29 -22.26
N THR A 199 -24.39 11.84 -23.37
CA THR A 199 -24.76 12.28 -24.72
C THR A 199 -26.18 11.82 -25.09
N GLN A 200 -26.59 10.61 -24.72
CA GLN A 200 -27.97 10.15 -24.92
C GLN A 200 -28.96 10.97 -24.09
N LYS A 201 -28.65 11.26 -22.82
CA LYS A 201 -29.51 12.10 -21.97
C LYS A 201 -29.58 13.53 -22.51
N GLU A 202 -28.51 14.08 -23.07
CA GLU A 202 -28.50 15.39 -23.72
C GLU A 202 -29.30 15.40 -25.02
N ALA A 203 -29.15 14.39 -25.88
CA ALA A 203 -29.95 14.25 -27.09
C ALA A 203 -31.45 14.13 -26.76
N LEU A 204 -31.82 13.32 -25.76
CA LEU A 204 -33.21 13.20 -25.29
C LEU A 204 -33.74 14.50 -24.65
N LYS A 205 -32.88 15.26 -23.96
CA LYS A 205 -33.26 16.59 -23.46
C LYS A 205 -33.46 17.57 -24.61
N GLN A 206 -32.60 17.54 -25.61
CA GLN A 206 -32.73 18.38 -26.80
C GLN A 206 -33.98 18.04 -27.59
N THR A 207 -34.29 16.77 -27.84
CA THR A 207 -35.54 16.38 -28.52
C THR A 207 -36.78 16.79 -27.72
N LYS A 208 -36.78 16.60 -26.39
CA LYS A 208 -37.87 17.09 -25.54
C LYS A 208 -37.98 18.62 -25.56
N GLN A 209 -36.87 19.34 -25.58
CA GLN A 209 -36.84 20.80 -25.69
C GLN A 209 -37.36 21.28 -27.06
N THR A 210 -37.01 20.61 -28.15
CA THR A 210 -37.52 20.97 -29.49
C THR A 210 -39.01 20.62 -29.64
N GLU A 211 -39.47 19.49 -29.11
CA GLU A 211 -40.89 19.12 -29.07
C GLU A 211 -41.72 20.11 -28.24
N THR A 212 -41.24 20.49 -27.06
CA THR A 212 -41.92 21.47 -26.20
C THR A 212 -41.92 22.88 -26.82
N ALA A 213 -40.82 23.31 -27.44
CA ALA A 213 -40.76 24.58 -28.17
C ALA A 213 -41.74 24.61 -29.36
N LYS A 214 -41.80 23.51 -30.13
CA LYS A 214 -42.75 23.35 -31.25
C LYS A 214 -44.21 23.36 -30.76
N ALA A 215 -44.52 22.71 -29.65
CA ALA A 215 -45.86 22.69 -29.06
C ALA A 215 -46.30 24.07 -28.54
N LEU A 216 -45.35 24.88 -28.04
CA LEU A 216 -45.61 26.25 -27.58
C LEU A 216 -45.70 27.28 -28.72
N GLY A 217 -45.59 26.88 -29.99
CA GLY A 217 -45.71 27.77 -31.14
C GLY A 217 -44.59 28.80 -31.27
N LYS A 218 -43.50 28.66 -30.52
CA LYS A 218 -42.30 29.49 -30.62
C LYS A 218 -41.49 29.00 -31.82
N LYS A 219 -41.78 29.54 -33.00
CA LYS A 219 -40.90 29.47 -34.18
C LYS A 219 -39.88 30.59 -34.15
#